data_AF-A0A8H4V411-F1
#
_entry.id   AF-A0A8H4V411-F1
#
_cell.length_a   1.000
_cell.length_b   1.000
_cell.length_c   1.000
_cell.angle_alpha   90.00
_cell.angle_beta   90.00
_cell.angle_gamma   90.00
#
_symmetry.space_group_name_H-M   'P 1'
#
loop_
_entity.id
_entity.type
_entity.pdbx_description
1 polymer ?
#
loop_
_entity_poly.entity_id
_entity_poly.type
_entity_poly.pdbx_seq_one_letter_code
_entity_poly.pdbx_strand_id
1 'polypeptide(L)'
;RLKTQLQNLNVPFVPDFTDALKSADLVVDGIFGFSFQKPLREPFPSIISQMEETKVPVLSIDAPSSWDIQEGPPKEGPGAKFMPGALISLTAPKPCVKWYQGRHFVGGRFLTKAIAEKYNIDIPDYPGVDQIIEVGVNADEKL
;
A
#
# COMPACT_ATOMS: atom_id res chain seq x y z
N ARG A 1 -1.25 20.82 -6.95
CA ARG A 1 -2.27 20.33 -7.93
C ARG A 1 -3.29 19.39 -7.27
N LEU A 2 -2.90 18.22 -6.75
CA LEU A 2 -3.84 17.27 -6.13
C LEU A 2 -4.58 17.84 -4.91
N LYS A 3 -3.86 18.53 -4.00
CA LYS A 3 -4.47 19.22 -2.85
C LYS A 3 -5.59 20.18 -3.28
N THR A 4 -5.36 20.97 -4.31
CA THR A 4 -6.36 21.90 -4.86
C THR A 4 -7.56 21.15 -5.43
N GLN A 5 -7.36 20.02 -6.10
CA GLN A 5 -8.46 19.20 -6.60
C GLN A 5 -9.32 18.63 -5.46
N LEU A 6 -8.69 18.15 -4.38
CA LEU A 6 -9.40 17.70 -3.17
C LEU A 6 -10.22 18.83 -2.54
N GLN A 7 -9.64 20.03 -2.45
CA GLN A 7 -10.36 21.22 -1.97
C GLN A 7 -11.56 21.57 -2.87
N ASN A 8 -11.40 21.53 -4.19
CA ASN A 8 -12.47 21.79 -5.15
C ASN A 8 -13.60 20.75 -5.08
N LEU A 9 -13.28 19.52 -4.66
CA LEU A 9 -14.24 18.43 -4.45
C LEU A 9 -14.77 18.39 -3.01
N ASN A 10 -14.44 19.39 -2.17
CA ASN A 10 -14.83 19.46 -0.76
C ASN A 10 -14.40 18.25 0.08
N VAL A 11 -13.26 17.64 -0.25
CA VAL A 11 -12.67 16.59 0.59
C VAL A 11 -11.95 17.25 1.78
N PRO A 12 -12.37 16.99 3.03
CA PRO A 12 -11.82 17.64 4.20
C PRO A 12 -10.38 17.18 4.48
N PHE A 13 -9.56 18.09 5.01
CA PHE A 13 -8.23 17.78 5.53
C PHE A 13 -8.31 17.76 7.06
N VAL A 14 -7.97 16.62 7.66
CA VAL A 14 -7.95 16.47 9.11
C VAL A 14 -6.58 16.90 9.66
N PRO A 15 -6.53 17.70 10.73
CA PRO A 15 -5.26 18.11 11.35
C PRO A 15 -4.69 17.04 12.28
N ASP A 16 -5.52 16.13 12.79
CA ASP A 16 -5.15 15.09 13.74
C ASP A 16 -5.70 13.73 13.27
N PHE A 17 -4.79 12.76 13.12
CA PHE A 17 -5.14 11.42 12.67
C PHE A 17 -5.91 10.64 13.74
N THR A 18 -5.53 10.80 15.01
CA THR A 18 -6.11 10.08 16.15
C THR A 18 -7.61 10.36 16.29
N ASP A 19 -8.01 11.63 16.12
CA ASP A 19 -9.41 12.02 16.18
C ASP A 19 -10.19 11.55 14.95
N ALA A 20 -9.61 11.70 13.76
CA ALA A 20 -10.23 11.24 12.51
C ALA A 20 -10.52 9.72 12.54
N LEU A 21 -9.58 8.94 13.08
CA LEU A 21 -9.66 7.48 13.17
C LEU A 21 -10.88 7.00 13.97
N LYS A 22 -11.37 7.77 14.96
CA LYS A 22 -12.55 7.41 15.77
C LYS A 22 -13.85 7.32 14.96
N SER A 23 -13.89 8.00 13.82
CA SER A 23 -15.07 8.09 12.95
C SER A 23 -14.86 7.43 11.58
N ALA A 24 -13.68 6.85 11.35
CA ALA A 24 -13.33 6.24 10.08
C ALA A 24 -13.84 4.79 10.02
N ASP A 25 -14.49 4.44 8.90
CA ASP A 25 -14.86 3.05 8.60
C ASP A 25 -13.74 2.28 7.86
N LEU A 26 -12.79 3.00 7.27
CA LEU A 26 -11.66 2.48 6.50
C LEU A 26 -10.49 3.47 6.55
N VAL A 27 -9.27 2.96 6.65
CA VAL A 27 -8.04 3.74 6.49
C VAL A 27 -7.33 3.33 5.20
N VAL A 28 -6.89 4.31 4.43
CA VAL A 28 -6.02 4.09 3.26
C VAL A 28 -4.62 4.58 3.61
N ASP A 29 -3.71 3.62 3.75
CA ASP A 29 -2.29 3.88 3.99
C ASP A 29 -1.59 4.22 2.65
N GLY A 30 -1.35 5.52 2.46
CA GLY A 30 -0.57 6.07 1.35
C GLY A 30 0.60 6.93 1.85
N ILE A 31 1.15 6.62 3.02
CA ILE A 31 2.22 7.43 3.65
C ILE A 31 3.55 7.19 2.94
N PHE A 32 3.95 5.93 2.81
CA PHE A 32 5.22 5.51 2.22
C PHE A 32 5.02 4.43 1.17
N GLY A 33 5.57 4.64 -0.03
CA GLY A 33 5.65 3.63 -1.09
C GLY A 33 7.06 3.05 -1.24
N PHE A 34 7.34 2.43 -2.39
CA PHE A 34 8.60 1.72 -2.65
C PHE A 34 9.90 2.53 -2.45
N SER A 35 9.84 3.86 -2.53
CA SER A 35 11.03 4.72 -2.44
C SER A 35 11.39 5.12 -1.01
N PHE A 36 10.67 4.62 -0.01
CA PHE A 36 10.94 4.96 1.38
C PHE A 36 12.30 4.44 1.86
N GLN A 37 12.99 5.26 2.63
CA GLN A 37 14.26 4.93 3.26
C GLN A 37 14.20 5.28 4.75
N LYS A 38 14.72 4.38 5.58
CA LYS A 38 14.84 4.55 7.03
C LYS A 38 15.78 5.74 7.38
N PRO A 39 15.67 6.34 8.57
CA PRO A 39 14.74 6.03 9.65
C PRO A 39 13.39 6.73 9.52
N LEU A 40 12.36 6.16 10.14
CA LEU A 40 11.09 6.86 10.36
C LEU A 40 11.30 8.05 11.31
N ARG A 41 10.57 9.14 11.05
CA ARG A 41 10.57 10.35 11.89
C ARG A 41 9.12 10.77 12.15
N GLU A 42 8.88 11.41 13.28
CA GLU A 42 7.55 11.93 13.61
C GLU A 42 6.99 12.82 12.48
N PRO A 43 5.67 12.76 12.21
CA PRO A 43 4.63 12.06 12.97
C PRO A 43 4.42 10.57 12.61
N PHE A 44 5.21 10.02 11.68
CA PHE A 44 4.89 8.75 11.03
C PHE A 44 4.97 7.50 11.92
N PRO A 45 5.98 7.32 12.80
CA PRO A 45 5.99 6.27 13.81
C PRO A 45 4.67 6.18 14.58
N SER A 46 4.18 7.31 15.10
CA SER A 46 2.94 7.36 15.88
C SER A 46 1.71 6.97 15.05
N ILE A 47 1.59 7.49 13.83
CA ILE A 47 0.48 7.16 12.93
C ILE A 47 0.48 5.66 12.57
N ILE A 48 1.64 5.11 12.25
CA ILE A 48 1.77 3.70 11.88
C ILE A 48 1.43 2.79 13.07
N SER A 49 1.87 3.13 14.30
CA SER A 49 1.44 2.39 15.49
C SER A 49 -0.07 2.43 15.69
N GLN A 50 -0.72 3.57 15.44
CA GLN A 50 -2.18 3.66 15.52
C GLN A 50 -2.88 2.82 14.44
N MET A 51 -2.33 2.76 13.21
CA MET A 51 -2.83 1.86 12.16
C MET A 51 -2.61 0.38 12.49
N GLU A 52 -1.53 0.04 13.21
CA GLU A 52 -1.25 -1.31 13.69
C GLU A 52 -2.20 -1.75 14.80
N GLU A 53 -2.61 -0.84 15.69
CA GLU A 53 -3.42 -1.13 16.87
C GLU A 53 -4.94 -1.01 16.63
N THR A 54 -5.37 -0.35 15.56
CA THR A 54 -6.79 -0.09 15.29
C THR A 54 -7.56 -1.34 14.84
N LYS A 55 -8.87 -1.33 15.10
CA LYS A 55 -9.81 -2.31 14.55
C LYS A 55 -10.41 -1.88 13.20
N VAL A 56 -10.21 -0.62 12.82
CA VAL A 56 -10.65 -0.09 11.52
C VAL A 56 -9.82 -0.78 10.42
N PRO A 57 -10.43 -1.37 9.39
CA PRO A 57 -9.68 -1.97 8.30
C PRO A 57 -8.70 -0.97 7.66
N VAL A 58 -7.48 -1.42 7.41
CA VAL A 58 -6.44 -0.63 6.74
C VAL A 58 -6.12 -1.24 5.39
N LEU A 59 -5.94 -0.41 4.38
CA LEU A 59 -5.62 -0.80 3.01
C LEU A 59 -4.38 -0.02 2.56
N SER A 60 -3.29 -0.72 2.24
CA SER A 60 -2.02 -0.09 1.89
C SER A 60 -1.82 0.02 0.39
N ILE A 61 -1.33 1.18 -0.04
CA ILE A 61 -0.99 1.47 -1.44
C ILE A 61 0.49 1.18 -1.65
N ASP A 62 0.78 0.38 -2.66
CA ASP A 62 2.11 0.00 -3.15
C ASP A 62 2.90 -0.93 -2.21
N ALA A 63 3.05 -0.55 -0.94
CA ALA A 63 3.65 -1.34 0.13
C ALA A 63 3.06 -0.88 1.49
N PRO A 64 2.98 -1.75 2.51
CA PRO A 64 2.61 -1.30 3.86
C PRO A 64 3.65 -0.31 4.41
N SER A 65 3.21 0.82 4.94
CA SER A 65 4.12 1.80 5.53
C SER A 65 4.97 1.20 6.65
N SER A 66 6.25 1.64 6.74
CA SER A 66 7.31 1.07 7.58
C SER A 66 7.99 -0.20 7.04
N TRP A 67 7.36 -0.94 6.13
CA TRP A 67 7.97 -2.15 5.60
C TRP A 67 9.16 -1.84 4.71
N ASP A 68 10.19 -2.67 4.84
CA ASP A 68 11.29 -2.74 3.89
C ASP A 68 10.81 -3.42 2.61
N ILE A 69 11.11 -2.83 1.47
CA ILE A 69 10.67 -3.35 0.16
C ILE A 69 11.29 -4.70 -0.17
N GLN A 70 12.48 -4.95 0.37
CA GLN A 70 13.15 -6.22 0.16
C GLN A 70 12.94 -7.18 1.30
N GLU A 71 12.92 -6.72 2.55
CA GLU A 71 12.96 -7.56 3.77
C GLU A 71 11.63 -7.66 4.53
N GLY A 72 10.59 -6.94 4.10
CA GLY A 72 9.26 -6.96 4.74
C GLY A 72 9.17 -6.15 6.03
N PRO A 73 8.31 -6.52 7.00
CA PRO A 73 8.08 -5.74 8.22
C PRO A 73 9.36 -5.58 9.06
N PRO A 74 9.53 -4.46 9.78
CA PRO A 74 10.62 -4.33 10.75
C PRO A 74 10.48 -5.37 11.87
N LYS A 75 11.60 -5.77 12.47
CA LYS A 75 11.61 -6.78 13.55
C LYS A 75 10.98 -6.28 14.85
N GLU A 76 11.07 -4.98 15.09
CA GLU A 76 10.56 -4.30 16.29
C GLU A 76 10.15 -2.86 15.96
N GLY A 77 9.35 -2.26 16.84
CA GLY A 77 8.86 -0.89 16.67
C GLY A 77 7.66 -0.77 15.73
N PRO A 78 7.32 0.48 15.32
CA PRO A 78 6.13 0.76 14.51
C PRO A 78 6.15 0.03 13.18
N GLY A 79 5.09 -0.73 12.88
CA GLY A 79 4.97 -1.51 11.66
C GLY A 79 5.40 -2.97 11.82
N ALA A 80 5.96 -3.37 12.98
CA ALA A 80 6.47 -4.73 13.18
C ALA A 80 5.36 -5.79 13.17
N LYS A 81 4.14 -5.44 13.62
CA LYS A 81 2.97 -6.32 13.52
C LYS A 81 1.90 -5.75 12.58
N PHE A 82 2.20 -4.65 11.89
CA PHE A 82 1.26 -4.04 10.97
C PHE A 82 1.01 -4.96 9.78
N MET A 83 -0.26 -5.35 9.61
CA MET A 83 -0.72 -6.20 8.51
C MET A 83 -2.03 -5.61 7.98
N PRO A 84 -2.03 -4.88 6.85
CA PRO A 84 -3.25 -4.28 6.32
C PRO A 84 -4.21 -5.35 5.82
N GLY A 85 -5.52 -5.10 5.90
CA GLY A 85 -6.56 -6.02 5.41
C GLY A 85 -6.52 -6.23 3.90
N ALA A 86 -5.98 -5.26 3.16
CA ALA A 86 -5.66 -5.40 1.74
C ALA A 86 -4.38 -4.64 1.35
N LEU A 87 -3.65 -5.18 0.37
CA LEU A 87 -2.48 -4.54 -0.25
C LEU A 87 -2.72 -4.33 -1.75
N ILE A 88 -2.46 -3.13 -2.25
CA ILE A 88 -2.62 -2.78 -3.67
C ILE A 88 -1.24 -2.48 -4.24
N SER A 89 -0.62 -3.46 -4.88
CA SER A 89 0.65 -3.25 -5.57
C SER A 89 0.44 -2.45 -6.86
N LEU A 90 1.21 -1.36 -7.04
CA LEU A 90 1.17 -0.57 -8.27
C LEU A 90 2.22 -1.05 -9.26
N THR A 91 1.82 -1.21 -10.53
CA THR A 91 2.64 -1.72 -11.64
C THR A 91 2.99 -3.20 -11.49
N ALA A 92 3.67 -3.53 -10.39
CA ALA A 92 4.16 -4.84 -10.03
C ALA A 92 4.27 -4.94 -8.49
N PRO A 93 3.81 -6.03 -7.87
CA PRO A 93 4.23 -6.48 -6.55
C PRO A 93 5.72 -6.38 -6.30
N LYS A 94 6.05 -5.91 -5.09
CA LYS A 94 7.42 -5.80 -4.61
C LYS A 94 7.81 -7.08 -3.86
N PRO A 95 9.11 -7.35 -3.65
CA PRO A 95 9.55 -8.52 -2.88
C PRO A 95 8.94 -8.60 -1.48
N CYS A 96 8.61 -7.46 -0.85
CA CYS A 96 7.96 -7.39 0.45
C CYS A 96 6.60 -8.11 0.53
N VAL A 97 5.96 -8.39 -0.61
CA VAL A 97 4.68 -9.11 -0.66
C VAL A 97 4.78 -10.54 -0.14
N LYS A 98 5.96 -11.18 -0.18
CA LYS A 98 6.12 -12.55 0.36
C LYS A 98 5.90 -12.66 1.88
N TRP A 99 5.93 -11.53 2.59
CA TRP A 99 5.59 -11.45 4.02
C TRP A 99 4.14 -11.07 4.27
N TYR A 100 3.45 -10.59 3.24
CA TYR A 100 2.08 -10.12 3.34
C TYR A 100 1.09 -11.29 3.40
N GLN A 101 0.05 -11.12 4.21
CA GLN A 101 -1.06 -12.05 4.33
C GLN A 101 -2.36 -11.26 4.27
N GLY A 102 -3.29 -11.70 3.43
CA GLY A 102 -4.57 -11.02 3.24
C GLY A 102 -4.92 -10.93 1.77
N ARG A 103 -5.76 -9.95 1.42
CA ARG A 103 -6.21 -9.75 0.04
C ARG A 103 -5.22 -8.88 -0.71
N HIS A 104 -4.75 -9.35 -1.86
CA HIS A 104 -3.73 -8.66 -2.62
C HIS A 104 -4.26 -8.33 -4.00
N PHE A 105 -4.07 -7.07 -4.41
CA PHE A 105 -4.48 -6.58 -5.71
C PHE A 105 -3.28 -6.00 -6.44
N VAL A 106 -3.28 -6.13 -7.76
CA VAL A 106 -2.37 -5.39 -8.64
C VAL A 106 -3.18 -4.36 -9.40
N GLY A 107 -2.70 -3.12 -9.41
CA GLY A 107 -3.22 -2.05 -10.25
C GLY A 107 -2.11 -1.38 -11.05
N GLY A 108 -2.48 -0.38 -11.86
CA GLY A 108 -1.53 0.29 -12.75
C GLY A 108 -1.44 -0.37 -14.12
N ARG A 109 -2.61 -0.56 -14.75
CA ARG A 109 -2.77 -1.12 -16.09
C ARG A 109 -2.32 -0.15 -17.19
N PHE A 110 -1.01 0.11 -17.25
CA PHE A 110 -0.40 1.02 -18.24
C PHE A 110 0.92 0.48 -18.80
N LEU A 111 1.38 -0.70 -18.38
CA LEU A 111 2.57 -1.33 -18.95
C LEU A 111 2.32 -1.76 -20.40
N THR A 112 3.24 -1.39 -21.28
CA THR A 112 3.28 -1.92 -22.64
C THR A 112 3.99 -3.28 -22.64
N LYS A 113 3.68 -4.12 -23.65
CA LYS A 113 4.36 -5.42 -23.83
C LYS A 113 5.89 -5.28 -23.84
N ALA A 114 6.41 -4.26 -24.52
CA ALA A 114 7.84 -4.01 -24.60
C ALA A 114 8.49 -3.71 -23.23
N ILE A 115 7.80 -3.01 -22.32
CA ILE A 115 8.30 -2.76 -20.97
C ILE A 115 8.23 -4.04 -20.13
N ALA A 116 7.11 -4.75 -20.20
CA ALA A 116 6.94 -6.03 -19.52
C ALA A 116 8.03 -7.05 -19.90
N GLU A 117 8.26 -7.24 -21.21
CA GLU A 117 9.32 -8.11 -21.73
C GLU A 117 10.71 -7.66 -21.27
N LYS A 118 11.01 -6.35 -21.33
CA LYS A 118 12.30 -5.80 -20.91
C LYS A 118 12.64 -6.08 -19.45
N TYR A 119 11.64 -6.04 -18.57
CA TYR A 119 11.82 -6.25 -17.13
C TYR A 119 11.41 -7.66 -16.68
N ASN A 120 11.04 -8.54 -17.61
CA ASN A 120 10.54 -9.89 -17.33
C ASN A 120 9.42 -9.87 -16.27
N ILE A 121 8.41 -9.05 -16.55
CA ILE A 121 7.16 -8.92 -15.78
C ILE A 121 6.05 -9.49 -16.66
N ASP A 122 5.30 -10.46 -16.15
CA ASP A 122 4.05 -10.90 -16.76
C ASP A 122 2.95 -9.89 -16.40
N ILE A 123 2.16 -9.52 -17.40
CA ILE A 123 1.06 -8.57 -17.22
C ILE A 123 -0.18 -9.40 -16.91
N PRO A 124 -0.87 -9.17 -15.78
CA PRO A 124 -2.05 -9.95 -15.47
C PRO A 124 -3.19 -9.61 -16.43
N ASP A 125 -4.05 -10.60 -16.70
CA ASP A 125 -5.21 -10.46 -17.58
C ASP A 125 -6.34 -9.70 -16.88
N TYR A 126 -6.23 -8.37 -16.84
CA TYR A 126 -7.26 -7.48 -16.29
C TYR A 126 -8.62 -7.68 -17.01
N PRO A 127 -9.70 -8.03 -16.29
CA PRO A 127 -11.01 -8.23 -16.89
C PRO A 127 -11.56 -6.97 -17.53
N GLY A 128 -12.01 -7.06 -18.79
CA GLY A 128 -12.64 -5.94 -19.50
C GLY A 128 -11.83 -4.63 -19.42
N VAL A 129 -12.42 -3.61 -18.78
CA VAL A 129 -11.82 -2.28 -18.58
C VAL A 129 -11.28 -2.05 -17.17
N ASP A 130 -11.27 -3.09 -16.33
CA ASP A 130 -10.83 -2.98 -14.94
C ASP A 130 -9.38 -2.51 -14.85
N GLN A 131 -9.11 -1.71 -13.82
CA GLN A 131 -7.80 -1.12 -13.54
C GLN A 131 -7.06 -1.84 -12.40
N ILE A 132 -7.69 -2.86 -11.82
CA ILE A 132 -7.19 -3.68 -10.74
C ILE A 132 -7.56 -5.15 -10.98
N ILE A 133 -6.80 -6.07 -10.40
CA ILE A 133 -7.11 -7.50 -10.35
C ILE A 133 -6.65 -8.07 -9.00
N GLU A 134 -7.44 -8.95 -8.40
CA GLU A 134 -7.05 -9.68 -7.19
C GLU A 134 -6.10 -10.82 -7.58
N VAL A 135 -4.96 -10.92 -6.89
CA VAL A 135 -3.90 -11.90 -7.16
C VAL A 135 -3.53 -12.63 -5.87
N GLY A 136 -2.84 -13.76 -6.00
CA GLY A 136 -2.27 -14.46 -4.86
C GLY A 136 -1.18 -13.65 -4.13
N VAL A 137 -0.86 -14.09 -2.91
CA VAL A 137 0.30 -13.59 -2.13
C VAL A 137 1.55 -14.46 -2.29
N ASN A 138 1.47 -15.53 -3.11
CA ASN A 138 2.58 -16.45 -3.33
C ASN A 138 3.62 -15.84 -4.28
N ALA A 139 4.88 -15.79 -3.82
CA ALA A 139 6.00 -15.15 -4.51
C ALA A 139 6.67 -16.03 -5.61
N ASP A 140 6.16 -17.24 -5.83
CA ASP A 140 6.72 -18.20 -6.80
C ASP A 140 6.17 -18.05 -8.20
N GLU A 141 5.11 -17.27 -8.35
CA GLU A 141 4.68 -16.80 -9.66
C GLU A 141 5.52 -15.55 -9.93
N LYS A 142 6.24 -15.55 -11.07
CA LYS A 142 6.53 -14.27 -11.71
C LYS A 142 5.21 -13.51 -11.68
N LEU A 143 5.26 -12.25 -11.29
CA LEU A 143 4.13 -11.40 -11.64
C LEU A 143 3.77 -11.60 -13.09
#